data_AF-A0A4Q3LG52-F1
#
_entry.id   AF-A0A4Q3LG52-F1
#
_cell.length_a   1.000
_cell.length_b   1.000
_cell.length_c   1.000
_cell.angle_alpha   90.00
_cell.angle_beta   90.00
_cell.angle_gamma   90.00
#
_symmetry.space_group_name_H-M   'P 1'
#
loop_
_entity.id
_entity.type
_entity.pdbx_description
1 polymer ?
#
loop_
_entity_poly.entity_id
_entity_poly.type
_entity_poly.pdbx_seq_one_letter_code
_entity_poly.pdbx_strand_id
1 'polypeptide(L)'
;MHWLRSLVARSPRRALMLGKTLFLAGAILIVGAVFARAGLMGLNADRSDAGLATLRTLAEAYPQYPTWMVPEGPAGFAVSALLVLAGMGLVVLAEAATKRDNAKRGKWW
;
A
#
# COMPACT_ATOMS: atom_id res chain seq x y z
N MET A 1 1.27 19.98 -11.43
CA MET A 1 1.96 19.78 -10.13
C MET A 1 1.86 20.97 -9.14
N HIS A 2 1.69 22.22 -9.59
CA HIS A 2 1.60 23.38 -8.69
C HIS A 2 0.41 23.34 -7.72
N TRP A 3 -0.75 22.86 -8.17
CA TRP A 3 -1.97 22.74 -7.35
C TRP A 3 -1.83 21.75 -6.18
N LEU A 4 -1.20 20.59 -6.43
CA LEU A 4 -0.97 19.59 -5.37
C LEU A 4 -0.02 20.13 -4.31
N ARG A 5 1.05 20.83 -4.72
CA ARG A 5 1.98 21.51 -3.80
C ARG A 5 1.29 22.61 -3.00
N SER A 6 0.38 23.38 -3.60
CA SER A 6 -0.36 24.41 -2.85
C SER A 6 -1.34 23.81 -1.83
N LEU A 7 -1.96 22.67 -2.14
CA LEU A 7 -2.81 21.94 -1.19
C LEU A 7 -2.00 21.37 -0.03
N VAL A 8 -0.86 20.74 -0.31
CA VAL A 8 0.05 20.23 0.74
C VAL A 8 0.57 21.37 1.62
N ALA A 9 0.91 22.52 1.02
CA ALA A 9 1.37 23.70 1.76
C ALA A 9 0.30 24.32 2.68
N ARG A 10 -0.99 24.18 2.35
CA ARG A 10 -2.09 24.66 3.19
C ARG A 10 -2.24 23.89 4.50
N SER A 11 -1.95 22.59 4.50
CA SER A 11 -2.07 21.75 5.71
C SER A 11 -1.02 20.62 5.70
N PRO A 12 0.26 20.94 5.95
CA PRO A 12 1.35 19.99 5.80
C PRO A 12 1.25 18.81 6.76
N ARG A 13 0.76 19.02 7.98
CA ARG A 13 0.53 17.93 8.96
C ARG A 13 -0.53 16.92 8.50
N ARG A 14 -1.62 17.38 7.88
CA ARG A 14 -2.68 16.50 7.35
C ARG A 14 -2.18 15.71 6.14
N ALA A 15 -1.43 16.38 5.25
CA ALA A 15 -0.78 15.73 4.13
C ALA A 15 0.20 14.64 4.63
N LEU A 16 1.01 14.93 5.64
CA LEU A 16 1.95 13.95 6.20
C LEU A 16 1.23 12.73 6.80
N MET A 17 0.13 12.92 7.52
CA MET A 17 -0.70 11.81 8.02
C MET A 17 -1.27 10.98 6.87
N LEU A 18 -1.90 11.61 5.87
CA LEU A 18 -2.43 10.92 4.69
C LEU A 18 -1.35 10.15 3.91
N GLY A 19 -0.17 10.74 3.74
CA GLY A 19 0.94 10.09 3.06
C GLY A 19 1.39 8.82 3.80
N LYS A 20 1.52 8.91 5.14
CA LYS A 20 1.88 7.76 5.98
C LYS A 20 0.82 6.67 5.97
N THR A 21 -0.47 7.04 6.03
CA THR A 21 -1.55 6.04 6.01
C THR A 21 -1.64 5.34 4.66
N LEU A 22 -1.51 6.07 3.54
CA LEU A 22 -1.47 5.47 2.20
C LEU A 22 -0.28 4.55 2.02
N PHE A 23 0.91 4.98 2.48
CA PHE A 23 2.12 4.17 2.44
C PHE A 23 1.95 2.87 3.24
N LEU A 24 1.46 2.98 4.49
CA LEU A 24 1.27 1.83 5.36
C LEU A 24 0.21 0.88 4.81
N ALA A 25 -0.92 1.41 4.32
CA ALA A 25 -1.97 0.61 3.72
C ALA A 25 -1.45 -0.16 2.50
N GLY A 26 -0.72 0.51 1.60
CA GLY A 26 -0.10 -0.13 0.44
C GLY A 26 0.92 -1.20 0.85
N ALA A 27 1.76 -0.94 1.86
CA ALA A 27 2.74 -1.90 2.36
C ALA A 27 2.09 -3.15 2.97
N ILE A 28 1.04 -2.97 3.79
CA ILE A 28 0.26 -4.08 4.36
C ILE A 28 -0.36 -4.93 3.25
N LEU A 29 -0.92 -4.30 2.22
CA LEU A 29 -1.51 -5.02 1.08
C LEU A 29 -0.45 -5.84 0.32
N ILE A 30 0.75 -5.29 0.07
CA ILE A 30 1.84 -6.03 -0.58
C ILE A 30 2.24 -7.25 0.27
N VAL A 31 2.47 -7.05 1.56
CA VAL A 31 2.86 -8.14 2.46
C VAL A 31 1.77 -9.21 2.50
N GLY A 32 0.51 -8.82 2.68
CA GLY A 32 -0.63 -9.74 2.66
C GLY A 32 -0.72 -10.53 1.36
N ALA A 33 -0.55 -9.87 0.21
CA ALA A 33 -0.54 -10.52 -1.10
C ALA A 33 0.61 -11.53 -1.27
N VAL A 34 1.80 -11.22 -0.75
CA VAL A 34 2.95 -12.14 -0.78
C VAL A 34 2.67 -13.39 0.06
N PHE A 35 2.19 -13.23 1.28
CA PHE A 35 1.83 -14.37 2.15
C PHE A 35 0.71 -15.22 1.55
N ALA A 36 -0.30 -14.56 0.98
CA ALA A 36 -1.37 -15.21 0.25
C ALA A 36 -0.84 -16.07 -0.92
N ARG A 37 0.06 -15.51 -1.73
CA ARG A 37 0.66 -16.23 -2.86
C ARG A 37 1.51 -17.41 -2.41
N ALA A 38 2.31 -17.23 -1.36
CA ALA A 38 3.12 -18.29 -0.77
C ALA A 38 2.25 -19.44 -0.22
N GLY A 39 1.16 -19.10 0.48
CA GLY A 39 0.21 -20.08 1.00
C GLY A 39 -0.46 -20.90 -0.12
N LEU A 40 -0.90 -20.24 -1.19
CA LEU A 40 -1.44 -20.92 -2.38
C LEU A 40 -0.42 -21.83 -3.06
N MET A 41 0.84 -21.41 -3.15
CA MET A 41 1.91 -22.24 -3.70
C MET A 41 2.13 -23.50 -2.87
N GLY A 42 2.14 -23.39 -1.54
CA GLY A 42 2.25 -24.55 -0.64
C GLY A 42 1.08 -25.52 -0.83
N LEU A 43 -0.16 -25.01 -0.77
CA LEU A 43 -1.35 -25.84 -0.99
C LEU A 43 -1.36 -26.52 -2.37
N ASN A 44 -0.89 -25.84 -3.40
CA ASN A 44 -0.83 -26.41 -4.74
C ASN A 44 0.26 -27.46 -4.91
N ALA A 45 1.37 -27.36 -4.16
CA ALA A 45 2.38 -28.41 -4.12
C ALA A 45 1.82 -29.69 -3.51
N ASP A 46 1.16 -29.59 -2.35
CA ASP A 46 0.52 -30.74 -1.70
C ASP A 46 -0.55 -31.38 -2.61
N ARG A 47 -1.33 -30.55 -3.32
CA ARG A 47 -2.35 -31.01 -4.27
C ARG A 47 -1.75 -31.65 -5.50
N SER A 48 -0.63 -31.15 -6.03
CA SER A 48 0.05 -31.79 -7.16
C SER A 48 0.58 -33.16 -6.79
N ASP A 49 1.12 -33.31 -5.57
CA ASP A 49 1.60 -34.59 -5.06
C ASP A 49 0.45 -35.59 -4.87
N ALA A 50 -0.74 -35.09 -4.52
CA ALA A 50 -1.96 -35.88 -4.43
C ALA A 50 -2.69 -36.11 -5.78
N GLY A 51 -2.17 -35.61 -6.90
CA GLY A 51 -2.80 -35.73 -8.22
C GLY A 51 -4.09 -34.91 -8.38
N LEU A 52 -4.32 -33.91 -7.53
CA LEU A 52 -5.49 -33.03 -7.54
C LEU A 52 -5.24 -31.77 -8.40
N ALA A 53 -6.32 -31.22 -8.94
CA ALA A 53 -6.25 -29.95 -9.67
C ALA A 53 -5.80 -28.79 -8.76
N THR A 54 -4.98 -27.89 -9.33
CA THR A 54 -4.47 -26.70 -8.64
C THR A 54 -5.55 -25.65 -8.43
N LEU A 55 -5.47 -24.97 -7.29
CA LEU A 55 -6.31 -23.85 -6.89
C LEU A 55 -5.73 -22.56 -7.48
N ARG A 56 -6.59 -21.71 -8.04
CA ARG A 56 -6.19 -20.45 -8.67
C ARG A 56 -6.19 -19.28 -7.69
N THR A 57 -7.04 -19.32 -6.66
CA THR A 57 -7.24 -18.22 -5.71
C THR A 57 -7.44 -18.73 -4.28
N LEU A 58 -7.21 -17.89 -3.26
CA LEU A 58 -7.51 -18.27 -1.87
C LEU A 58 -9.01 -18.34 -1.61
N ALA A 59 -9.82 -17.68 -2.44
CA ALA A 59 -11.27 -17.83 -2.37
C ALA A 59 -11.70 -19.27 -2.69
N GLU A 60 -11.00 -19.95 -3.60
CA GLU A 60 -11.23 -21.38 -3.87
C GLU A 60 -10.69 -22.26 -2.74
N ALA A 61 -9.55 -21.90 -2.14
CA ALA A 61 -8.93 -22.66 -1.05
C ALA A 61 -9.68 -22.53 0.29
N TYR A 62 -10.23 -21.35 0.57
CA TYR A 62 -10.86 -20.99 1.83
C TYR A 62 -12.16 -20.20 1.62
N PRO A 63 -13.23 -20.86 1.16
CA PRO A 63 -14.50 -20.20 0.86
C PRO A 63 -15.18 -19.61 2.11
N GLN A 64 -14.84 -20.09 3.31
CA GLN A 64 -15.37 -19.56 4.58
C GLN A 64 -14.84 -18.17 4.96
N TYR A 65 -13.75 -17.69 4.35
CA TYR A 65 -13.15 -16.40 4.68
C TYR A 65 -13.35 -15.40 3.53
N PRO A 66 -13.52 -14.11 3.82
CA PRO A 66 -13.67 -13.06 2.80
C PRO A 66 -12.33 -12.71 2.15
N THR A 67 -11.66 -13.70 1.56
CA THR A 67 -10.34 -13.59 0.93
C THR A 67 -10.38 -12.81 -0.39
N TRP A 68 -11.57 -12.49 -0.91
CA TRP A 68 -11.77 -11.61 -2.08
C TRP A 68 -11.20 -10.20 -1.91
N MET A 69 -10.92 -9.77 -0.66
CA MET A 69 -10.26 -8.49 -0.38
C MET A 69 -8.74 -8.53 -0.57
N VAL A 70 -8.13 -9.72 -0.70
CA VAL A 70 -6.69 -9.87 -0.81
C VAL A 70 -6.24 -9.69 -2.26
N PRO A 71 -5.30 -8.77 -2.54
CA PRO A 71 -4.80 -8.55 -3.89
C PRO A 71 -3.87 -9.68 -4.37
N GLU A 72 -4.43 -10.83 -4.77
CA GLU A 72 -3.65 -12.02 -5.19
C GLU A 72 -3.12 -11.94 -6.62
N GLY A 73 -3.68 -11.04 -7.43
CA GLY A 73 -3.38 -10.89 -8.85
C GLY A 73 -2.45 -9.71 -9.17
N PRO A 74 -1.90 -9.65 -10.39
CA PRO A 74 -1.02 -8.55 -10.84
C PRO A 74 -1.64 -7.16 -10.66
N ALA A 75 -2.96 -7.04 -10.90
CA ALA A 75 -3.69 -5.80 -10.69
C ALA A 75 -3.70 -5.35 -9.22
N GLY A 76 -3.82 -6.30 -8.29
CA GLY A 76 -3.80 -6.02 -6.86
C GLY A 76 -2.42 -5.54 -6.38
N PHE A 77 -1.35 -6.15 -6.89
CA PHE A 77 0.02 -5.66 -6.65
C PHE A 77 0.24 -4.27 -7.24
N ALA A 78 -0.27 -4.00 -8.44
CA ALA A 78 -0.16 -2.69 -9.07
C ALA A 78 -0.85 -1.59 -8.24
N VAL A 79 -2.07 -1.84 -7.76
CA VAL A 79 -2.79 -0.89 -6.89
C VAL A 79 -2.02 -0.66 -5.58
N SER A 80 -1.49 -1.72 -4.98
CA SER A 80 -0.72 -1.62 -3.74
C SER A 80 0.59 -0.85 -3.92
N ALA A 81 1.31 -1.09 -5.03
CA ALA A 81 2.50 -0.35 -5.39
C ALA A 81 2.20 1.14 -5.64
N LEU A 82 1.09 1.45 -6.32
CA LEU A 82 0.65 2.83 -6.53
C LEU A 82 0.32 3.53 -5.21
N LEU A 83 -0.31 2.86 -4.25
CA LEU A 83 -0.57 3.39 -2.91
C LEU A 83 0.73 3.72 -2.17
N VAL A 84 1.71 2.82 -2.22
CA VAL A 84 3.04 3.04 -1.61
C VAL A 84 3.74 4.23 -2.24
N LEU A 85 3.80 4.29 -3.57
CA LEU A 85 4.44 5.39 -4.30
C LEU A 85 3.74 6.73 -4.06
N ALA A 86 2.41 6.73 -4.07
CA ALA A 86 1.61 7.92 -3.78
C ALA A 86 1.82 8.39 -2.34
N GLY A 87 1.78 7.49 -1.37
CA GLY A 87 2.03 7.77 0.04
C GLY A 87 3.42 8.35 0.28
N MET A 88 4.45 7.72 -0.30
CA MET A 88 5.84 8.19 -0.22
C MET A 88 6.00 9.59 -0.83
N GLY A 89 5.46 9.82 -2.03
CA GLY A 89 5.51 11.13 -2.67
C GLY A 89 4.84 12.22 -1.82
N LEU A 90 3.73 11.90 -1.16
CA LEU A 90 2.98 12.83 -0.33
C LEU A 90 3.72 13.15 0.98
N VAL A 91 4.39 12.17 1.59
CA VAL A 91 5.27 12.37 2.76
C VAL A 91 6.43 13.30 2.42
N VAL A 92 7.15 13.02 1.33
CA VAL A 92 8.30 13.85 0.90
C VAL A 92 7.89 15.30 0.66
N LEU A 93 6.74 15.52 -0.01
CA LEU A 93 6.22 16.87 -0.24
C LEU A 93 5.79 17.56 1.07
N ALA A 94 5.17 16.82 1.98
CA ALA A 94 4.71 17.36 3.25
C ALA A 94 5.87 17.73 4.19
N GLU A 95 6.93 16.93 4.23
CA GLU A 95 8.14 17.23 4.99
C GLU A 95 8.86 18.47 4.45
N ALA A 96 8.99 18.57 3.12
CA ALA A 96 9.56 19.75 2.47
C ALA A 96 8.74 21.02 2.78
N ALA A 97 7.41 20.93 2.80
CA ALA A 97 6.53 22.04 3.16
C ALA A 97 6.66 22.42 4.65
N THR A 98 6.70 21.43 5.55
CA THR A 98 6.86 21.65 6.99
C THR A 98 8.19 22.33 7.32
N LYS A 99 9.28 21.89 6.69
CA LYS A 99 10.61 22.49 6.88
C LYS A 99 10.64 23.96 6.45
N ARG A 100 9.98 24.29 5.33
CA ARG A 100 9.86 25.69 4.85
C ARG A 100 9.04 26.57 5.80
N ASP A 101 7.96 26.02 6.37
CA ASP A 101 7.12 26.76 7.32
C ASP A 101 7.88 27.06 8.63
N ASN A 102 8.61 26.07 9.16
CA ASN A 102 9.45 26.24 10.34
C ASN A 102 10.58 27.26 10.10
N ALA A 103 11.23 27.22 8.94
CA ALA A 103 12.28 28.18 8.57
C ALA A 103 11.74 29.61 8.46
N LYS A 104 10.50 29.79 7.98
CA LYS A 104 9.84 31.10 8.00
C LYS A 104 9.59 31.54 9.44
N ARG A 105 9.00 30.70 10.29
CA ARG A 105 8.72 31.03 11.69
C ARG A 105 9.97 31.44 12.48
N GLY A 106 11.10 30.74 12.31
CA GLY A 106 12.35 31.06 13.01
C GLY A 106 13.05 32.34 12.55
N LYS A 107 12.62 32.95 11.43
CA LYS A 107 13.20 34.21 10.91
C LYS A 107 12.55 35.47 11.48
N TRP A 108 11.46 35.33 12.24
CA TRP A 108 10.70 36.43 12.85
C TRP A 108 10.91 36.55 14.36
N TRP A 109 11.87 35.80 14.91
CA TRP A 109 12.30 35.86 16.31
C TRP A 109 13.76 36.29 16.37
#